data_AF-A0A8R1EL84-F1
#
_entry.id   AF-A0A8R1EL84-F1
#
_cell.length_a   1.000
_cell.length_b   1.000
_cell.length_c   1.000
_cell.angle_alpha   90.00
_cell.angle_beta   90.00
_cell.angle_gamma   90.00
#
_symmetry.space_group_name_H-M   'P 1'
#
loop_
_entity.id
_entity.type
_entity.pdbx_description
1 polymer ?
#
loop_
_entity_poly.entity_id
_entity_poly.type
_entity_poly.pdbx_seq_one_letter_code
_entity_poly.pdbx_strand_id
1 'polypeptide(L)'
;MPVVIRARYDSEVPLSAVGNMANCRFAEGKCTTSEGAAFIWEPQPKQNCRYVFYNTLKGFQTGRVWLSEDLQMALSFGANSTRVADCGRKIIVTDQVFGVVMVPRSKRLVEAESKSSAMTNFVTSNQLSSQLLAVEEAVLTKTDHCFWQNFLSFCSTSNSLSAAIWSAVANNPSLTARKLTKRNDIQAKFIGDGFLSVRACSSTTIFF
;
A
#
# COMPACT_ATOMS: atom_id res chain seq x y z
N MET A 1 35.68 -14.14 -32.40
CA MET A 1 34.56 -13.72 -31.53
C MET A 1 34.64 -14.52 -30.25
N PRO A 2 34.53 -13.90 -29.06
CA PRO A 2 34.47 -14.64 -27.80
C PRO A 2 33.17 -15.46 -27.72
N VAL A 3 33.28 -16.73 -27.33
CA VAL A 3 32.15 -17.67 -27.21
C VAL A 3 31.58 -17.56 -25.81
N VAL A 4 30.26 -17.32 -25.70
CA VAL A 4 29.57 -17.24 -24.41
C VAL A 4 29.03 -18.61 -24.04
N ILE A 5 29.46 -19.12 -22.88
CA ILE A 5 28.96 -20.37 -22.30
C ILE A 5 27.90 -20.02 -21.28
N ARG A 6 26.75 -20.70 -21.34
CA ARG A 6 25.60 -20.46 -20.46
C ARG A 6 25.18 -21.77 -19.83
N ALA A 7 24.50 -21.74 -18.70
CA ALA A 7 23.69 -22.87 -18.26
C ALA A 7 22.35 -22.35 -17.73
N ARG A 8 21.38 -23.26 -17.63
CA ARG A 8 20.06 -22.94 -17.06
C ARG A 8 20.11 -23.09 -15.54
N TYR A 9 19.14 -22.47 -14.86
CA TYR A 9 18.86 -22.77 -13.45
C TYR A 9 18.55 -24.28 -13.30
N ASP A 10 19.08 -24.91 -12.25
CA ASP A 10 19.04 -26.36 -11.98
C ASP A 10 19.70 -27.29 -13.04
N SER A 11 20.44 -26.72 -14.01
CA SER A 11 21.17 -27.51 -15.01
C SER A 11 22.67 -27.49 -14.74
N GLU A 12 23.25 -28.65 -14.45
CA GLU A 12 24.71 -28.79 -14.31
C GLU A 12 25.45 -28.69 -15.65
N VAL A 13 24.76 -29.04 -16.75
CA VAL A 13 25.35 -29.12 -18.09
C VAL A 13 25.44 -27.73 -18.73
N PRO A 14 26.64 -27.29 -19.15
CA PRO A 14 26.82 -26.04 -19.88
C PRO A 14 26.31 -26.15 -21.33
N LEU A 15 25.93 -25.02 -21.89
CA LEU A 15 25.46 -24.83 -23.26
C LEU A 15 26.43 -23.88 -23.97
N SER A 16 26.90 -24.30 -25.14
CA SER A 16 27.76 -23.51 -26.02
C SER A 16 27.17 -23.50 -27.43
N ALA A 17 27.36 -22.39 -28.14
CA ALA A 17 26.99 -22.29 -29.56
C ALA A 17 27.96 -23.05 -30.49
N VAL A 18 29.10 -23.52 -29.96
CA VAL A 18 30.22 -24.04 -30.75
C VAL A 18 30.37 -25.56 -30.68
N GLY A 19 29.69 -26.23 -29.74
CA GLY A 19 29.78 -27.69 -29.63
C GLY A 19 28.96 -28.29 -28.50
N ASN A 20 28.84 -29.62 -28.52
CA ASN A 20 28.17 -30.39 -27.47
C ASN A 20 29.04 -30.43 -26.20
N MET A 21 28.43 -30.11 -25.05
CA MET A 21 29.10 -30.09 -23.75
C MET A 21 28.42 -31.01 -22.72
N ALA A 22 27.74 -32.07 -23.16
CA ALA A 22 26.99 -33.00 -22.30
C ALA A 22 27.81 -33.63 -21.16
N ASN A 23 29.12 -33.82 -21.37
CA ASN A 23 30.03 -34.41 -20.36
C ASN A 23 30.72 -33.36 -19.48
N CYS A 24 30.36 -32.08 -19.63
CA CYS A 24 30.97 -30.97 -18.91
C CYS A 24 30.08 -30.54 -17.74
N ARG A 25 30.70 -30.00 -16.68
CA ARG A 25 29.98 -29.34 -15.58
C ARG A 25 30.23 -27.85 -15.60
N PHE A 26 29.15 -27.05 -15.62
CA PHE A 26 29.23 -25.59 -15.67
C PHE A 26 30.06 -25.02 -14.50
N ALA A 27 30.01 -25.66 -13.32
CA ALA A 27 30.73 -25.24 -12.12
C ALA A 27 32.27 -25.39 -12.20
N GLU A 28 32.79 -26.22 -13.12
CA GLU A 28 34.24 -26.47 -13.22
C GLU A 28 35.00 -25.35 -13.92
N GLY A 29 34.31 -24.49 -14.68
CA GLY A 29 34.93 -23.36 -15.41
C GLY A 29 35.85 -23.79 -16.55
N LYS A 30 35.96 -25.09 -16.81
CA LYS A 30 36.74 -25.65 -17.90
C LYS A 30 36.12 -26.96 -18.36
N CYS A 31 36.24 -27.25 -19.64
CA CYS A 31 35.93 -28.57 -20.16
C CYS A 31 36.67 -28.83 -21.47
N THR A 32 37.12 -30.07 -21.64
CA THR A 32 37.64 -30.58 -22.90
C THR A 32 36.58 -31.48 -23.54
N THR A 33 36.13 -31.14 -24.74
CA THR A 33 35.18 -31.98 -25.49
C THR A 33 35.88 -33.20 -26.08
N SER A 34 35.09 -34.22 -26.45
CA SER A 34 35.58 -35.40 -27.17
C SER A 34 36.25 -35.07 -28.51
N GLU A 35 35.95 -33.90 -29.07
CA GLU A 35 36.51 -33.39 -30.31
C GLU A 35 37.84 -32.64 -30.12
N GLY A 36 38.37 -32.58 -28.89
CA GLY A 36 39.65 -31.96 -28.58
C GLY A 36 39.61 -30.45 -28.37
N ALA A 37 38.43 -29.82 -28.38
CA ALA A 37 38.28 -28.40 -28.07
C ALA A 37 38.29 -28.16 -26.55
N ALA A 38 39.07 -27.18 -26.11
CA ALA A 38 39.11 -26.73 -24.72
C ALA A 38 38.29 -25.46 -24.54
N PHE A 39 37.27 -25.54 -23.69
CA PHE A 39 36.45 -24.42 -23.28
C PHE A 39 36.85 -24.00 -21.87
N ILE A 40 37.05 -22.70 -21.66
CA ILE A 40 37.36 -22.11 -20.35
C ILE A 40 36.43 -20.91 -20.14
N TRP A 41 35.77 -20.86 -19.00
CA TRP A 41 34.86 -19.79 -18.60
C TRP A 41 34.93 -19.57 -17.10
N GLU A 42 34.38 -18.44 -16.64
CA GLU A 42 34.27 -18.13 -15.22
C GLU A 42 32.87 -18.52 -14.71
N PRO A 43 32.73 -19.55 -13.86
CA PRO A 43 31.44 -19.96 -13.34
C PRO A 43 30.83 -18.86 -12.47
N GLN A 44 29.56 -18.53 -12.72
CA GLN A 44 28.80 -17.63 -11.86
C GLN A 44 28.19 -18.42 -10.70
N PRO A 45 28.67 -18.28 -9.45
CA PRO A 45 28.16 -19.06 -8.31
C PRO A 45 26.69 -18.73 -7.98
N LYS A 46 26.21 -17.56 -8.42
CA LYS A 46 24.82 -17.12 -8.22
C LYS A 46 23.82 -17.81 -9.15
N GLN A 47 24.29 -18.58 -10.12
CA GLN A 47 23.40 -19.23 -11.09
C GLN A 47 22.49 -20.29 -10.46
N ASN A 48 22.94 -20.92 -9.37
CA ASN A 48 22.13 -21.93 -8.67
C ASN A 48 21.15 -21.32 -7.65
N CYS A 49 21.12 -19.99 -7.52
CA CYS A 49 20.20 -19.32 -6.60
C CYS A 49 18.82 -19.22 -7.23
N ARG A 50 17.80 -19.68 -6.50
CA ARG A 50 16.41 -19.56 -6.91
C ARG A 50 15.94 -18.11 -6.96
N TYR A 51 16.46 -17.29 -6.05
CA TYR A 51 16.12 -15.88 -5.91
C TYR A 51 17.25 -14.99 -6.40
N VAL A 52 16.89 -14.04 -7.26
CA VAL A 52 17.78 -12.96 -7.69
C VAL A 52 17.46 -11.68 -6.93
N PHE A 53 18.50 -10.87 -6.69
CA PHE A 53 18.30 -9.58 -6.05
C PHE A 53 17.53 -8.64 -6.98
N TYR A 54 16.42 -8.11 -6.50
CA TYR A 54 15.62 -7.11 -7.21
C TYR A 54 16.02 -5.71 -6.76
N ASN A 55 15.64 -5.31 -5.54
CA ASN A 55 15.96 -3.99 -4.99
C ASN A 55 15.91 -3.99 -3.46
N THR A 56 16.50 -2.96 -2.86
CA THR A 56 16.35 -2.65 -1.43
C THR A 56 15.32 -1.54 -1.29
N LEU A 57 14.15 -1.86 -0.76
CA LEU A 57 13.06 -0.91 -0.61
C LEU A 57 12.91 -0.47 0.86
N LYS A 58 12.59 0.81 1.04
CA LYS A 58 12.14 1.35 2.32
C LYS A 58 10.61 1.34 2.36
N GLY A 59 10.07 1.22 3.56
CA GLY A 59 8.63 1.09 3.75
C GLY A 59 8.25 0.83 5.18
N PHE A 60 6.94 0.77 5.39
CA PHE A 60 6.28 0.62 6.68
C PHE A 60 5.56 -0.73 6.72
N GLN A 61 5.61 -1.40 7.86
CA GLN A 61 4.89 -2.66 8.07
C GLN A 61 3.73 -2.42 9.03
N THR A 62 2.52 -2.70 8.56
CA THR A 62 1.29 -2.66 9.35
C THR A 62 0.75 -4.09 9.48
N GLY A 63 1.01 -4.71 10.63
CA GLY A 63 0.63 -6.10 10.86
C GLY A 63 1.29 -7.06 9.86
N ARG A 64 0.47 -7.64 8.96
CA ARG A 64 0.90 -8.60 7.95
C ARG A 64 1.22 -7.99 6.59
N VAL A 65 0.93 -6.71 6.39
CA VAL A 65 1.20 -6.02 5.12
C VAL A 65 2.37 -5.08 5.32
N TRP A 66 3.30 -5.09 4.38
CA TRP A 66 4.36 -4.12 4.25
C TRP A 66 4.12 -3.30 3.01
N LEU A 67 4.21 -1.99 3.14
CA LEU A 67 3.99 -1.02 2.08
C LEU A 67 5.25 -0.22 1.85
N SER A 68 5.66 -0.10 0.60
CA SER A 68 6.81 0.70 0.21
C SER A 68 6.56 2.19 0.45
N GLU A 69 7.63 2.93 0.73
CA GLU A 69 7.58 4.37 1.00
C GLU A 69 7.07 5.19 -0.20
N ASP A 70 7.34 4.72 -1.41
CA ASP A 70 6.85 5.30 -2.66
C ASP A 70 5.44 4.83 -3.05
N LEU A 71 4.80 3.99 -2.23
CA LEU A 71 3.47 3.42 -2.45
C LEU A 71 3.33 2.63 -3.77
N GLN A 72 4.44 2.17 -4.35
CA GLN A 72 4.44 1.40 -5.60
C GLN A 72 4.42 -0.11 -5.38
N MET A 73 4.64 -0.58 -4.15
CA MET A 73 4.73 -2.01 -3.88
C MET A 73 4.24 -2.33 -2.48
N ALA A 74 3.32 -3.27 -2.39
CA ALA A 74 2.90 -3.85 -1.13
C ALA A 74 3.14 -5.36 -1.13
N LEU A 75 3.54 -5.88 0.02
CA LEU A 75 3.87 -7.27 0.26
C LEU A 75 3.07 -7.76 1.46
N SER A 76 2.40 -8.90 1.32
CA SER A 76 1.70 -9.54 2.43
C SER A 76 2.43 -10.79 2.91
N PHE A 77 2.47 -10.95 4.23
CA PHE A 77 3.06 -12.09 4.90
C PHE A 77 1.95 -12.96 5.47
N GLY A 78 1.67 -14.08 4.82
CA GLY A 78 0.79 -15.11 5.34
C GLY A 78 1.25 -15.62 6.71
N ALA A 79 0.29 -16.11 7.51
CA ALA A 79 0.56 -16.68 8.84
C ALA A 79 1.54 -17.87 8.78
N ASN A 80 1.53 -18.61 7.66
CA ASN A 80 2.41 -19.72 7.36
C ASN A 80 3.47 -19.36 6.30
N SER A 81 3.99 -18.14 6.32
CA SER A 81 5.03 -17.72 5.36
C SER A 81 6.23 -18.66 5.42
N THR A 82 6.55 -19.27 4.27
CA THR A 82 7.65 -20.23 4.17
C THR A 82 8.98 -19.52 4.24
N ARG A 83 9.87 -19.99 5.11
CA ARG A 83 11.25 -19.50 5.20
C ARG A 83 12.15 -20.45 4.43
N VAL A 84 12.78 -19.94 3.38
CA VAL A 84 13.68 -20.70 2.51
C VAL A 84 15.10 -20.18 2.72
N ALA A 85 16.06 -21.11 2.82
CA ALA A 85 17.47 -20.76 2.75
C ALA A 85 17.93 -20.90 1.29
N ASP A 86 18.34 -19.80 0.67
CA ASP A 86 18.85 -19.80 -0.70
C ASP A 86 20.16 -19.02 -0.76
N CYS A 87 21.20 -19.65 -1.32
CA CYS A 87 22.55 -19.07 -1.45
C CYS A 87 23.08 -18.37 -0.18
N GLY A 88 22.90 -19.01 0.98
CA GLY A 88 23.37 -18.52 2.28
C GLY A 88 22.51 -17.41 2.90
N ARG A 89 21.37 -17.07 2.30
CA ARG A 89 20.43 -16.06 2.81
C ARG A 89 19.16 -16.71 3.33
N LYS A 90 18.65 -16.21 4.45
CA LYS A 90 17.34 -16.58 4.98
C LYS A 90 16.29 -15.67 4.34
N ILE A 91 15.45 -16.25 3.50
CA ILE A 91 14.44 -15.56 2.71
C ILE A 91 13.06 -15.92 3.26
N ILE A 92 12.22 -14.92 3.48
CA ILE A 92 10.80 -15.10 3.80
C ILE A 92 10.03 -14.92 2.49
N VAL A 93 9.25 -15.92 2.10
CA VAL A 93 8.43 -15.83 0.89
C VAL A 93 7.10 -15.17 1.24
N THR A 94 6.77 -14.10 0.52
CA THR A 94 5.50 -13.38 0.63
C THR A 94 4.40 -14.10 -0.15
N ASP A 95 3.14 -13.72 0.06
CA ASP A 95 2.01 -14.32 -0.67
C ASP A 95 2.07 -13.98 -2.19
N GLN A 96 2.72 -12.87 -2.54
CA GLN A 96 3.04 -12.48 -3.92
C GLN A 96 4.30 -13.19 -4.46
N VAL A 97 4.84 -14.18 -3.73
CA VAL A 97 6.00 -15.01 -4.10
C VAL A 97 7.32 -14.21 -4.16
N PHE A 98 7.37 -13.02 -3.57
CA PHE A 98 8.64 -12.29 -3.42
C PHE A 98 9.45 -12.86 -2.27
N GLY A 99 10.75 -13.00 -2.49
CA GLY A 99 11.71 -13.36 -1.45
C GLY A 99 12.19 -12.12 -0.71
N VAL A 100 11.80 -11.98 0.56
CA VAL A 100 12.20 -10.84 1.41
C VAL A 100 13.29 -11.27 2.38
N VAL A 101 14.39 -10.53 2.38
CA VAL A 101 15.41 -10.61 3.42
C VAL A 101 15.22 -9.42 4.35
N MET A 102 14.68 -9.69 5.54
CA MET A 102 14.51 -8.66 6.58
C MET A 102 15.88 -8.31 7.16
N VAL A 103 16.34 -7.08 6.91
CA VAL A 103 17.55 -6.57 7.54
C VAL A 103 17.19 -6.16 8.97
N PRO A 104 17.83 -6.72 10.01
CA PRO A 104 17.56 -6.31 11.38
C PRO A 104 17.89 -4.83 11.55
N ARG A 105 16.86 -4.01 11.79
CA ARG A 105 17.07 -2.60 12.11
C ARG A 105 17.62 -2.49 13.52
N SER A 106 18.90 -2.12 13.64
CA SER A 106 19.37 -1.46 14.85
C SER A 106 18.72 -0.07 14.88
N LYS A 107 17.99 0.27 15.95
CA LYS A 107 17.47 1.62 16.15
C LYS A 107 18.66 2.57 16.28
N ARG A 108 19.04 3.21 15.18
CA ARG A 108 19.92 4.39 15.18
C ARG A 108 19.10 5.61 14.80
N LEU A 109 19.32 6.67 15.57
CA LEU A 109 18.82 8.03 15.36
C LEU A 109 19.10 8.49 13.93
N VAL A 110 18.18 9.31 13.46
CA VAL A 110 18.08 9.91 12.12
C VAL A 110 19.44 10.33 11.57
N GLU A 111 19.82 9.75 10.43
CA GLU A 111 20.67 10.42 9.46
C GLU A 111 20.09 10.13 8.08
N ALA A 112 19.68 11.22 7.42
CA ALA A 112 19.29 11.23 6.03
C ALA A 112 20.54 10.94 5.19
N GLU A 113 20.43 10.05 4.21
CA GLU A 113 20.90 10.34 2.87
C GLU A 113 20.51 9.28 1.84
N SER A 114 20.34 9.82 0.64
CA SER A 114 19.88 9.25 -0.61
C SER A 114 20.92 8.33 -1.24
N LYS A 115 20.49 7.15 -1.70
CA LYS A 115 21.17 6.45 -2.78
C LYS A 115 20.15 5.98 -3.81
N SER A 116 20.10 6.77 -4.88
CA SER A 116 19.55 6.40 -6.18
C SER A 116 20.25 5.12 -6.67
N SER A 117 19.48 4.10 -7.03
CA SER A 117 19.99 2.94 -7.74
C SER A 117 19.17 2.71 -9.00
N ALA A 118 19.87 2.66 -10.12
CA ALA A 118 19.36 2.61 -11.47
C ALA A 118 18.40 1.42 -11.68
N MET A 119 17.21 1.75 -12.17
CA MET A 119 16.12 0.83 -12.46
C MET A 119 16.43 0.05 -13.74
N THR A 120 16.73 -1.24 -13.63
CA THR A 120 16.59 -2.17 -14.76
C THR A 120 15.22 -2.84 -14.65
N ASN A 121 14.28 -2.35 -15.45
CA ASN A 121 12.91 -2.84 -15.50
C ASN A 121 12.87 -4.28 -16.00
N PHE A 122 12.65 -5.22 -15.09
CA PHE A 122 12.18 -6.55 -15.44
C PHE A 122 10.79 -6.74 -14.84
N VAL A 123 9.78 -6.71 -15.72
CA VAL A 123 8.38 -6.88 -15.34
C VAL A 123 8.12 -8.38 -15.14
N THR A 124 7.78 -8.76 -13.91
CA THR A 124 7.31 -10.11 -13.59
C THR A 124 5.84 -10.05 -13.18
N SER A 125 5.06 -11.09 -13.49
CA SER A 125 3.58 -11.08 -13.35
C SER A 125 3.07 -10.80 -11.93
N ASN A 126 3.88 -11.03 -10.90
CA ASN A 126 3.54 -10.77 -9.50
C ASN A 126 3.74 -9.30 -9.06
N GLN A 127 4.39 -8.47 -9.88
CA GLN A 127 4.56 -7.05 -9.61
C GLN A 127 3.23 -6.27 -9.63
N LEU A 128 2.32 -6.65 -10.55
CA LEU A 128 0.99 -6.06 -10.63
C LEU A 128 0.18 -6.32 -9.37
N SER A 129 0.23 -7.55 -8.83
CA SER A 129 -0.49 -7.90 -7.61
C SER A 129 0.02 -7.10 -6.40
N SER A 130 1.33 -6.88 -6.29
CA SER A 130 1.89 -6.01 -5.26
C SER A 130 1.53 -4.53 -5.45
N GLN A 131 1.42 -4.05 -6.69
CA GLN A 131 1.00 -2.69 -7.00
C GLN A 131 -0.47 -2.45 -6.67
N LEU A 132 -1.35 -3.40 -7.02
CA LEU A 132 -2.78 -3.31 -6.71
C LEU A 132 -3.03 -3.28 -5.21
N LEU A 133 -2.34 -4.12 -4.45
CA LEU A 133 -2.43 -4.11 -2.98
C LEU A 133 -1.95 -2.78 -2.38
N ALA A 134 -0.89 -2.18 -2.95
CA ALA A 134 -0.41 -0.87 -2.50
C ALA A 134 -1.42 0.24 -2.76
N VAL A 135 -2.04 0.24 -3.95
CA VAL A 135 -3.08 1.21 -4.31
C VAL A 135 -4.31 1.04 -3.42
N GLU A 136 -4.74 -0.21 -3.17
CA GLU A 136 -5.87 -0.49 -2.28
C GLU A 136 -5.62 0.06 -0.87
N GLU A 137 -4.46 -0.22 -0.27
CA GLU A 137 -4.10 0.28 1.06
C GLU A 137 -3.97 1.81 1.08
N ALA A 138 -3.36 2.41 0.07
CA ALA A 138 -3.24 3.86 -0.05
C ALA A 138 -4.60 4.56 -0.19
N VAL A 139 -5.57 3.94 -0.87
CA VAL A 139 -6.94 4.46 -1.01
C VAL A 139 -7.69 4.30 0.31
N LEU A 140 -7.63 3.13 0.95
CA LEU A 140 -8.32 2.88 2.22
C LEU A 140 -7.84 3.82 3.33
N THR A 141 -6.54 4.01 3.47
CA THR A 141 -5.97 4.91 4.50
C THR A 141 -6.33 6.38 4.27
N LYS A 142 -6.30 6.86 3.01
CA LYS A 142 -6.68 8.24 2.69
C LYS A 142 -8.17 8.49 2.87
N THR A 143 -9.01 7.55 2.44
CA THR A 143 -10.47 7.69 2.54
C THR A 143 -10.95 7.68 3.99
N ASP A 144 -10.41 6.78 4.82
CA ASP A 144 -10.73 6.72 6.24
C ASP A 144 -10.37 8.03 6.97
N HIS A 145 -9.15 8.53 6.75
CA HIS A 145 -8.73 9.80 7.33
C HIS A 145 -9.61 10.98 6.88
N CYS A 146 -9.92 11.05 5.57
CA CYS A 146 -10.76 12.10 5.02
C CYS A 146 -12.19 12.03 5.58
N PHE A 147 -12.76 10.83 5.68
CA PHE A 147 -14.08 10.61 6.26
C PHE A 147 -14.14 11.09 7.71
N TRP A 148 -13.16 10.71 8.53
CA TRP A 148 -13.11 11.10 9.94
C TRP A 148 -13.02 12.62 10.13
N GLN A 149 -12.16 13.29 9.34
CA GLN A 149 -12.04 14.75 9.41
C GLN A 149 -13.33 15.46 9.00
N ASN A 150 -14.00 15.00 7.93
CA ASN A 150 -15.28 15.55 7.52
C ASN A 150 -16.36 15.32 8.58
N PHE A 151 -16.38 14.15 9.22
CA PHE A 151 -17.32 13.85 10.29
C PHE A 151 -17.12 14.76 11.51
N LEU A 152 -15.87 14.96 11.94
CA LEU A 152 -15.55 15.89 13.03
C LEU A 152 -15.92 17.34 12.70
N SER A 153 -15.67 17.78 11.47
CA SER A 153 -16.05 19.12 10.98
C SER A 153 -17.57 19.31 10.92
N PHE A 154 -18.31 18.27 10.50
CA PHE A 154 -19.76 18.29 10.52
C PHE A 154 -20.30 18.38 11.96
N CYS A 155 -19.71 17.62 12.89
CA CYS A 155 -20.10 17.66 14.30
C CYS A 155 -19.88 19.06 14.92
N SER A 156 -18.72 19.69 14.67
CA SER A 156 -18.46 21.05 15.16
C SER A 156 -19.40 22.08 14.54
N THR A 157 -19.68 21.96 13.24
CA THR A 157 -20.64 22.84 12.55
C THR A 157 -22.06 22.65 13.08
N SER A 158 -22.48 21.42 13.39
CA SER A 158 -23.77 21.13 13.99
C SER A 158 -23.90 21.72 15.41
N ASN A 159 -22.85 21.61 16.22
CA ASN A 159 -22.81 22.22 17.55
C ASN A 159 -22.89 23.74 17.47
N SER A 160 -22.16 24.35 16.52
CA SER A 160 -22.21 25.79 16.26
C SER A 160 -23.62 26.23 15.79
N LEU A 161 -24.22 25.49 14.87
CA LEU A 161 -25.58 25.74 14.40
C LEU A 161 -26.61 25.61 15.52
N SER A 162 -26.47 24.61 16.40
CA SER A 162 -27.33 24.45 17.57
C SER A 162 -27.26 25.69 18.47
N ALA A 163 -26.06 26.18 18.79
CA ALA A 163 -25.89 27.40 19.57
C ALA A 163 -26.51 28.63 18.89
N ALA A 164 -26.39 28.77 17.57
CA ALA A 164 -27.02 29.84 16.81
C ALA A 164 -28.56 29.73 16.80
N ILE A 165 -29.11 28.52 16.75
CA ILE A 165 -30.55 28.30 16.88
C ILE A 165 -31.02 28.70 18.28
N TRP A 166 -30.28 28.37 19.33
CA TRP A 166 -30.64 28.76 20.69
C TRP A 166 -30.72 30.29 20.86
N SER A 167 -29.76 31.03 20.30
CA SER A 167 -29.81 32.49 20.34
C SER A 167 -30.95 33.06 19.49
N ALA A 168 -31.24 32.47 18.33
CA ALA A 168 -32.38 32.86 17.49
C ALA A 168 -33.73 32.57 18.16
N VAL A 169 -33.86 31.47 18.90
CA VAL A 169 -35.05 31.13 19.69
C VAL A 169 -35.24 32.12 20.84
N ALA A 170 -34.18 32.53 21.52
CA ALA A 170 -34.25 33.52 22.59
C ALA A 170 -34.69 34.91 22.08
N ASN A 171 -34.21 35.34 20.92
CA ASN A 171 -34.53 36.64 20.34
C ASN A 171 -35.93 36.68 19.69
N ASN A 172 -36.27 35.69 18.86
CA ASN A 172 -37.52 35.65 18.11
C ASN A 172 -38.06 34.21 18.01
N PRO A 173 -38.70 33.69 19.08
CA PRO A 173 -39.10 32.29 19.15
C PRO A 173 -40.11 31.90 18.07
N SER A 174 -41.07 32.78 17.76
CA SER A 174 -42.09 32.52 16.74
C SER A 174 -41.51 32.42 15.32
N LEU A 175 -40.60 33.33 14.94
CA LEU A 175 -39.98 33.29 13.60
C LEU A 175 -39.09 32.05 13.44
N THR A 176 -38.30 31.73 14.48
CA THR A 176 -37.40 30.58 14.48
C THR A 176 -38.18 29.27 14.42
N ALA A 177 -39.26 29.12 15.18
CA ALA A 177 -40.14 27.96 15.11
C ALA A 177 -40.72 27.76 13.70
N ARG A 178 -41.14 28.84 13.05
CA ARG A 178 -41.66 28.80 11.67
C ARG A 178 -40.61 28.33 10.67
N LYS A 179 -39.36 28.80 10.82
CA LYS A 179 -38.24 28.37 9.96
C LYS A 179 -37.85 26.91 10.20
N LEU A 180 -37.85 26.44 11.46
CA LEU A 180 -37.51 25.06 11.80
C LEU A 180 -38.57 24.06 11.34
N THR A 181 -39.84 24.38 11.56
CA THR A 181 -40.97 23.48 11.23
C THR A 181 -41.50 23.67 9.81
N LYS A 182 -40.99 24.66 9.07
CA LYS A 182 -41.50 25.11 7.76
C LYS A 182 -43.00 25.45 7.76
N ARG A 183 -43.56 25.81 8.91
CA ARG A 183 -44.96 26.19 9.09
C ARG A 183 -45.06 27.69 9.38
N ASN A 184 -45.99 28.39 8.75
CA ASN A 184 -46.21 29.83 9.01
C ASN A 184 -47.37 30.10 9.97
N ASP A 185 -48.22 29.10 10.20
CA ASP A 185 -49.44 29.11 11.00
C ASP A 185 -49.17 28.79 12.48
N ILE A 186 -47.98 29.12 12.99
CA ILE A 186 -47.62 28.85 14.38
C ILE A 186 -47.08 30.07 15.07
N GLN A 187 -47.40 30.21 16.35
CA GLN A 187 -46.79 31.15 17.28
C GLN A 187 -46.04 30.33 18.33
N ALA A 188 -44.83 30.77 18.64
CA ALA A 188 -44.01 30.10 19.64
C ALA A 188 -43.52 31.08 20.71
N LYS A 189 -43.48 30.59 21.94
CA LYS A 189 -42.94 31.28 23.11
C LYS A 189 -41.87 30.41 23.76
N PHE A 190 -40.73 31.00 24.06
CA PHE A 190 -39.67 30.33 24.81
C PHE A 190 -40.06 30.25 26.29
N ILE A 191 -40.03 29.06 26.88
CA ILE A 191 -40.45 28.81 28.27
C ILE A 191 -39.26 28.73 29.23
N GLY A 192 -38.04 28.49 28.71
CA GLY A 192 -36.83 28.21 29.50
C GLY A 192 -36.36 26.77 29.31
N ASP A 193 -35.13 26.46 29.73
CA ASP A 193 -34.50 25.12 29.72
C ASP A 193 -34.55 24.37 28.38
N GLY A 194 -34.53 25.13 27.29
CA GLY A 194 -34.54 24.57 25.94
C GLY A 194 -35.93 24.18 25.42
N PHE A 195 -37.00 24.51 26.14
CA PHE A 195 -38.37 24.20 25.72
C PHE A 195 -39.08 25.37 25.05
N LEU A 196 -39.87 25.03 24.03
CA LEU A 196 -40.63 25.97 23.22
C LEU A 196 -42.11 25.60 23.24
N SER A 197 -42.98 26.50 23.73
CA SER A 197 -44.43 26.34 23.62
C SER A 197 -44.85 26.81 22.24
N VAL A 198 -45.35 25.88 21.41
CA VAL A 198 -45.88 26.18 20.07
C VAL A 198 -47.41 26.10 20.10
N ARG A 199 -48.09 27.10 19.56
CA ARG A 199 -49.53 27.14 19.36
C ARG A 199 -49.83 27.43 17.90
N ALA A 200 -50.84 26.75 17.34
CA ALA A 200 -51.30 27.01 15.98
C ALA A 200 -52.11 28.33 15.93
N CYS A 201 -51.96 29.06 14.84
CA CYS A 201 -52.72 30.25 14.50
C CYS A 201 -53.67 29.92 13.36
N SER A 202 -54.93 30.34 13.47
CA SER A 202 -55.88 30.27 12.36
C SER A 202 -55.59 31.40 11.36
N SER A 203 -55.65 31.09 10.06
CA SER A 203 -55.65 32.11 9.02
C SER A 203 -56.98 32.87 9.06
N THR A 204 -56.91 34.20 9.23
CA THR A 204 -58.06 35.08 9.00
C THR A 204 -58.02 35.56 7.56
N THR A 205 -59.01 35.17 6.76
CA THR A 205 -59.19 35.67 5.40
C THR A 205 -59.79 37.07 5.50
N ILE A 206 -59.04 38.10 5.14
CA ILE A 206 -59.56 39.47 5.05
C ILE A 206 -60.37 39.54 3.75
N PHE A 207 -61.69 39.58 3.87
CA PHE A 207 -62.57 39.94 2.75
C PHE A 207 -62.57 41.46 2.61
N PHE A 208 -62.01 41.95 1.50
CA PHE A 208 -62.13 43.34 1.06
C PHE A 208 -63.42 43.52 0.24
#